data_AF-A0A432TA11-F1
#
_entry.id   AF-A0A432TA11-F1
#
_cell.length_a   1.000
_cell.length_b   1.000
_cell.length_c   1.000
_cell.angle_alpha   90.00
_cell.angle_beta   90.00
_cell.angle_gamma   90.00
#
_symmetry.space_group_name_H-M   'P 1'
#
loop_
_entity.id
_entity.type
_entity.pdbx_description
1 polymer ?
#
loop_
_entity_poly.entity_id
_entity_poly.type
_entity_poly.pdbx_seq_one_letter_code
_entity_poly.pdbx_strand_id
1 'polypeptide(L)'
;MKNQKGAFTLIEVLISITLLSLVLMALYRSSDMLRRSNKHLYKHLEKSTSFMKGNRVLYMDLLQADDNITINTKNKFHQISILNTGHSLYGQSSVQVTWLVSKKENTLLRIEGSNYNLPLKEDSYAEIDPIVKKVDLFKIYNNKKKNKLLILLQYDGRPVQSFMIQNRTIMLTKEELARKPVDMSKAKFLDTSGKPIKSKNTDTVLF
;
A
#
# COMPACT_ATOMS: atom_id res chain seq x y z
N MET A 1 80.81 -14.05 -2.07
CA MET A 1 79.93 -13.02 -1.48
C MET A 1 78.77 -13.71 -0.79
N LYS A 2 78.67 -13.64 0.54
CA LYS A 2 77.65 -14.36 1.33
C LYS A 2 76.44 -13.42 1.49
N ASN A 3 75.35 -13.72 0.79
CA ASN A 3 74.11 -12.94 0.85
C ASN A 3 73.55 -12.98 2.27
N GLN A 4 73.63 -11.86 3.01
CA GLN A 4 72.94 -11.71 4.28
C GLN A 4 71.44 -11.66 4.00
N LYS A 5 70.73 -12.75 4.29
CA LYS A 5 69.27 -12.73 4.34
C LYS A 5 68.89 -11.99 5.63
N GLY A 6 68.30 -10.80 5.52
CA GLY A 6 67.79 -10.07 6.66
C GLY A 6 66.73 -10.91 7.38
N ALA A 7 67.01 -11.29 8.62
CA ALA A 7 66.04 -11.97 9.47
C ALA A 7 65.22 -10.90 10.21
N PHE A 8 63.90 -11.08 10.26
CA PHE A 8 63.03 -10.20 11.03
C PHE A 8 63.34 -10.31 12.52
N THR A 9 63.33 -9.17 13.19
CA THR A 9 63.51 -9.13 14.64
C THR A 9 62.24 -9.58 15.35
N LEU A 10 62.39 -10.19 16.54
CA LEU A 10 61.25 -10.63 17.35
C LEU A 10 60.28 -9.47 17.66
N ILE A 11 60.82 -8.26 17.82
CA ILE A 11 60.05 -7.05 18.10
C ILE A 11 59.20 -6.61 16.90
N GLU A 12 59.70 -6.72 15.66
CA GLU A 12 58.92 -6.44 14.45
C GLU A 12 57.75 -7.40 14.29
N VAL A 13 57.95 -8.68 14.62
CA VAL A 13 56.89 -9.68 14.59
C VAL A 13 55.81 -9.35 15.63
N LEU A 14 56.22 -8.95 16.84
CA LEU A 14 55.28 -8.54 17.89
C LEU A 14 54.43 -7.33 17.46
N ILE A 15 55.08 -6.29 16.91
CA ILE A 15 54.40 -5.08 16.40
C ILE A 15 53.46 -5.43 15.24
N SER A 16 53.84 -6.37 14.38
CA SER A 16 53.00 -6.81 13.25
C SER A 16 51.75 -7.52 13.72
N ILE A 17 51.84 -8.39 14.74
CA ILE A 17 50.69 -9.09 15.30
C ILE A 17 49.73 -8.13 16.00
N THR A 18 50.24 -7.13 16.73
CA THR A 18 49.38 -6.14 17.40
C THR A 18 48.65 -5.26 16.37
N LEU A 19 49.34 -4.79 15.33
CA LEU A 19 48.74 -4.05 14.23
C LEU A 19 47.69 -4.89 13.48
N LEU A 20 48.01 -6.13 13.16
CA LEU A 20 47.09 -7.05 12.49
C LEU A 20 45.82 -7.28 13.33
N SER A 21 45.97 -7.46 14.64
CA SER A 21 44.83 -7.66 15.56
C SER A 21 43.89 -6.46 15.58
N LEU A 22 44.46 -5.24 15.57
CA LEU A 22 43.69 -4.00 15.52
C LEU A 22 42.91 -3.87 14.20
N VAL A 23 43.56 -4.17 13.07
CA VAL A 23 42.94 -4.16 11.74
C VAL A 23 41.82 -5.20 11.64
N LEU A 24 42.04 -6.43 12.11
CA LEU A 24 41.03 -7.49 12.13
C LEU A 24 39.80 -7.10 12.94
N MET A 25 40.00 -6.43 14.08
CA MET A 25 38.90 -5.95 14.91
C MET A 25 38.04 -4.90 14.17
N ALA A 26 38.68 -3.96 13.48
CA ALA A 26 38.00 -2.93 12.68
C ALA A 26 37.25 -3.55 11.49
N LEU A 27 37.85 -4.53 10.82
CA LEU A 27 37.23 -5.28 9.71
C LEU A 27 36.01 -6.06 10.17
N TYR A 28 36.11 -6.78 11.29
CA TYR A 28 34.99 -7.56 11.81
C TYR A 28 33.80 -6.66 12.19
N ARG A 29 34.06 -5.53 12.85
CA ARG A 29 33.04 -4.53 13.16
C ARG A 29 32.40 -3.95 11.90
N SER A 30 33.20 -3.61 10.89
CA SER A 30 32.70 -3.08 9.62
C SER A 30 31.83 -4.10 8.87
N SER A 31 32.26 -5.37 8.84
CA SER A 31 31.51 -6.47 8.22
C SER A 31 30.17 -6.70 8.92
N ASP A 32 30.15 -6.74 10.26
CA ASP A 32 28.90 -6.92 11.00
C ASP A 32 27.96 -5.72 10.81
N MET A 33 28.48 -4.50 10.77
CA MET A 33 27.71 -3.30 10.46
C MET A 33 27.10 -3.36 9.06
N LEU A 34 27.88 -3.74 8.05
CA LEU A 34 27.40 -3.92 6.67
C LEU A 34 26.30 -4.99 6.60
N ARG A 35 26.50 -6.13 7.27
CA ARG A 35 25.51 -7.22 7.33
C ARG A 35 24.19 -6.74 7.94
N ARG A 36 24.24 -6.00 9.05
CA ARG A 36 23.05 -5.42 9.70
C ARG A 36 22.36 -4.40 8.79
N SER A 37 23.13 -3.54 8.14
CA SER A 37 22.61 -2.55 7.18
C SER A 37 21.88 -3.23 6.02
N ASN A 38 22.50 -4.24 5.40
CA ASN A 38 21.90 -5.00 4.30
C ASN A 38 20.62 -5.72 4.73
N LYS A 39 20.61 -6.33 5.92
CA LYS A 39 19.41 -6.95 6.47
C LYS A 39 18.27 -5.94 6.67
N HIS A 40 18.60 -4.74 7.14
CA HIS A 40 17.62 -3.67 7.30
C HIS A 40 17.07 -3.19 5.96
N LEU A 41 17.95 -2.94 4.97
CA LEU A 41 17.56 -2.56 3.61
C LEU A 41 16.67 -3.61 2.95
N TYR A 42 17.05 -4.89 3.04
CA TYR A 42 16.26 -5.99 2.49
C TYR A 42 14.84 -6.03 3.09
N LYS A 43 14.73 -5.88 4.41
CA LYS A 43 13.42 -5.84 5.10
C LYS A 43 12.55 -4.66 4.63
N HIS A 44 13.15 -3.52 4.31
CA HIS A 44 12.42 -2.38 3.74
C HIS A 44 11.95 -2.64 2.31
N LEU A 45 12.82 -3.23 1.48
CA LEU A 45 12.50 -3.61 0.10
C LEU A 45 11.39 -4.67 0.03
N GLU A 46 11.49 -5.71 0.84
CA GLU A 46 10.47 -6.78 0.92
C GLU A 46 9.10 -6.21 1.30
N LYS A 47 9.04 -5.39 2.36
CA LYS A 47 7.80 -4.71 2.77
C LYS A 47 7.25 -3.79 1.67
N SER A 48 8.12 -3.07 0.97
CA SER A 48 7.72 -2.20 -0.14
C SER A 48 7.14 -3.02 -1.30
N THR A 49 7.77 -4.15 -1.63
CA THR A 49 7.38 -5.04 -2.74
C THR A 49 6.04 -5.70 -2.51
N SER A 50 5.83 -6.31 -1.33
CA SER A 50 4.54 -6.93 -0.96
C SER A 50 3.40 -5.93 -0.96
N PHE A 51 3.67 -4.68 -0.59
CA PHE A 51 2.69 -3.62 -0.62
C PHE A 51 2.41 -3.10 -2.04
N MET A 52 3.43 -2.88 -2.87
CA MET A 52 3.25 -2.55 -4.29
C MET A 52 2.42 -3.64 -4.98
N LYS A 53 2.62 -4.90 -4.60
CA LYS A 53 1.80 -6.03 -5.04
C LYS A 53 0.33 -5.82 -4.65
N GLY A 54 0.02 -5.45 -3.40
CA GLY A 54 -1.36 -5.17 -2.97
C GLY A 54 -2.06 -4.06 -3.77
N ASN A 55 -1.41 -2.91 -3.94
CA ASN A 55 -1.94 -1.81 -4.76
C ASN A 55 -2.11 -2.22 -6.23
N ARG A 56 -1.14 -2.96 -6.78
CA ARG A 56 -1.21 -3.48 -8.13
C ARG A 56 -2.39 -4.44 -8.29
N VAL A 57 -2.60 -5.35 -7.34
CA VAL A 57 -3.73 -6.30 -7.38
C VAL A 57 -5.05 -5.55 -7.34
N LEU A 58 -5.25 -4.59 -6.42
CA LEU A 58 -6.47 -3.78 -6.39
C LEU A 58 -6.66 -2.98 -7.69
N TYR A 59 -5.59 -2.40 -8.23
CA TYR A 59 -5.63 -1.71 -9.50
C TYR A 59 -6.06 -2.64 -10.65
N MET A 60 -5.50 -3.85 -10.72
CA MET A 60 -5.84 -4.84 -11.75
C MET A 60 -7.26 -5.40 -11.58
N ASP A 61 -7.71 -5.64 -10.34
CA ASP A 61 -9.09 -6.04 -10.03
C ASP A 61 -10.07 -5.03 -10.61
N LEU A 62 -9.80 -3.74 -10.38
CA LEU A 62 -10.61 -2.63 -10.87
C LEU A 62 -10.43 -2.34 -12.35
N LEU A 63 -9.30 -2.70 -12.95
CA LEU A 63 -9.07 -2.55 -14.39
C LEU A 63 -9.72 -3.68 -15.19
N GLN A 64 -9.86 -4.87 -14.63
CA GLN A 64 -10.52 -6.01 -15.27
C GLN A 64 -11.96 -6.26 -14.79
N ALA A 65 -12.46 -5.42 -13.89
CA ALA A 65 -13.85 -5.43 -13.44
C ALA A 65 -14.85 -5.17 -14.57
N ASP A 66 -16.08 -5.63 -14.42
CA ASP A 66 -17.21 -5.09 -15.17
C ASP A 66 -17.65 -3.73 -14.60
N ASP A 67 -18.79 -3.21 -15.08
CA ASP A 67 -19.37 -1.96 -14.59
C ASP A 67 -20.12 -2.13 -13.24
N ASN A 68 -20.18 -3.37 -12.70
CA ASN A 68 -20.91 -3.71 -11.48
C ASN A 68 -20.00 -3.63 -10.24
N ILE A 69 -19.45 -2.42 -10.02
CA ILE A 69 -18.63 -2.10 -8.85
C ILE A 69 -19.49 -1.38 -7.82
N THR A 70 -19.70 -2.00 -6.66
CA THR A 70 -20.38 -1.39 -5.52
C THR A 70 -19.36 -0.88 -4.51
N ILE A 71 -19.53 0.35 -4.05
CA ILE A 71 -18.70 0.94 -2.99
C ILE A 71 -19.60 1.11 -1.77
N ASN A 72 -19.15 0.71 -0.59
CA ASN A 72 -19.85 0.98 0.65
C ASN A 72 -19.03 1.94 1.49
N THR A 73 -19.58 3.13 1.73
CA THR A 73 -18.92 4.21 2.49
C THR A 73 -19.54 4.43 3.88
N LYS A 74 -20.37 3.50 4.39
CA LYS A 74 -21.06 3.66 5.68
C LYS A 74 -20.09 3.62 6.87
N ASN A 75 -18.96 2.94 6.74
CA ASN A 75 -18.00 2.70 7.81
C ASN A 75 -16.77 3.63 7.72
N LYS A 76 -15.95 3.66 8.77
CA LYS A 76 -14.66 4.38 8.82
C LYS A 76 -13.78 4.04 7.61
N PHE A 77 -13.73 2.76 7.26
CA PHE A 77 -13.06 2.25 6.08
C PHE A 77 -14.11 1.93 5.02
N HIS A 78 -13.85 2.33 3.79
CA HIS A 78 -14.72 1.98 2.68
C HIS A 78 -14.56 0.50 2.36
N GLN A 79 -15.57 -0.08 1.73
CA GLN A 79 -15.51 -1.40 1.15
C GLN A 79 -15.80 -1.27 -0.33
N ILE A 80 -15.17 -2.09 -1.15
CA ILE A 80 -15.47 -2.18 -2.58
C ILE A 80 -15.71 -3.64 -2.95
N SER A 81 -16.83 -3.87 -3.60
CA SER A 81 -17.27 -5.19 -4.07
C SER A 81 -17.44 -5.12 -5.57
N ILE A 82 -16.74 -5.99 -6.27
CA ILE A 82 -16.73 -6.14 -7.71
C ILE A 82 -17.44 -7.46 -7.99
N LEU A 83 -18.56 -7.40 -8.71
CA LEU A 83 -19.34 -8.60 -8.97
C LEU A 83 -18.63 -9.54 -9.94
N ASN A 84 -17.99 -8.99 -10.96
CA ASN A 84 -17.24 -9.77 -11.94
C ASN A 84 -15.93 -9.06 -12.30
N THR A 85 -14.80 -9.74 -12.13
CA THR A 85 -13.50 -9.33 -12.67
C THR A 85 -12.79 -10.52 -13.30
N GLY A 86 -12.08 -10.27 -14.40
CA GLY A 86 -11.18 -11.25 -15.03
C GLY A 86 -9.86 -11.46 -14.27
N HIS A 87 -9.61 -10.66 -13.22
CA HIS A 87 -8.38 -10.75 -12.44
C HIS A 87 -8.55 -11.69 -11.23
N SER A 88 -8.37 -12.99 -11.46
CA SER A 88 -8.31 -14.01 -10.42
C SER A 88 -6.86 -14.28 -9.98
N LEU A 89 -6.63 -14.43 -8.68
CA LEU A 89 -5.36 -14.92 -8.14
C LEU A 89 -5.27 -16.46 -8.13
N TYR A 90 -6.40 -17.13 -8.29
CA TYR A 90 -6.56 -18.58 -8.17
C TYR A 90 -6.95 -19.26 -9.51
N GLY A 91 -6.82 -18.56 -10.63
CA GLY A 91 -6.98 -19.11 -11.98
C GLY A 91 -8.41 -19.24 -12.50
N GLN A 92 -9.37 -18.57 -11.87
CA GLN A 92 -10.77 -18.53 -12.32
C GLN A 92 -10.95 -17.46 -13.41
N SER A 93 -11.76 -17.75 -14.44
CA SER A 93 -11.95 -16.84 -15.59
C SER A 93 -12.77 -15.58 -15.27
N SER A 94 -13.59 -15.64 -14.22
CA SER A 94 -14.51 -14.59 -13.80
C SER A 94 -14.80 -14.80 -12.32
N VAL A 95 -14.54 -13.78 -11.50
CA VAL A 95 -14.65 -13.89 -10.04
C VAL A 95 -15.32 -12.68 -9.42
N GLN A 96 -16.01 -12.92 -8.32
CA GLN A 96 -16.45 -11.88 -7.41
C GLN A 96 -15.29 -11.54 -6.47
N VAL A 97 -14.99 -10.25 -6.33
CA VAL A 97 -13.91 -9.77 -5.46
C VAL A 97 -14.42 -8.70 -4.53
N THR A 98 -14.12 -8.80 -3.24
CA THR A 98 -14.43 -7.76 -2.26
C THR A 98 -13.19 -7.37 -1.48
N TRP A 99 -12.94 -6.07 -1.43
CA TRP A 99 -11.94 -5.48 -0.56
C TRP A 99 -12.59 -4.83 0.63
N LEU A 100 -12.15 -5.23 1.83
CA LEU A 100 -12.64 -4.67 3.08
C LEU A 100 -11.55 -4.65 4.14
N VAL A 101 -11.68 -3.75 5.11
CA VAL A 101 -10.80 -3.73 6.28
C VAL A 101 -11.45 -4.51 7.41
N SER A 102 -10.81 -5.61 7.80
CA SER A 102 -11.24 -6.41 8.95
C SER A 102 -11.03 -5.63 10.25
N LYS A 103 -11.97 -5.78 11.18
CA LYS A 103 -11.85 -5.23 12.55
C LYS A 103 -10.68 -5.84 13.30
N LYS A 104 -10.26 -7.07 12.94
CA LYS A 104 -9.10 -7.74 13.53
C LYS A 104 -7.83 -7.14 12.93
N GLU A 105 -7.04 -6.47 13.78
CA GLU A 105 -5.76 -5.84 13.43
C GLU A 105 -5.83 -4.75 12.33
N ASN A 106 -7.04 -4.24 12.00
CA ASN A 106 -7.27 -3.33 10.87
C ASN A 106 -6.61 -3.85 9.59
N THR A 107 -6.82 -5.11 9.25
CA THR A 107 -6.18 -5.74 8.09
C THR A 107 -7.03 -5.53 6.84
N LEU A 108 -6.44 -4.98 5.77
CA LEU A 108 -7.04 -4.96 4.44
C LEU A 108 -7.05 -6.39 3.90
N LEU A 109 -8.25 -6.90 3.64
CA LEU A 109 -8.49 -8.19 3.06
C LEU A 109 -8.98 -8.02 1.63
N ARG A 110 -8.50 -8.91 0.76
CA ARG A 110 -9.12 -9.20 -0.53
C ARG A 110 -9.80 -10.56 -0.39
N ILE A 111 -11.09 -10.60 -0.67
CA ILE A 111 -11.88 -11.83 -0.67
C ILE A 111 -12.21 -12.12 -2.13
N GLU A 112 -11.91 -13.31 -2.60
CA GLU A 112 -12.19 -13.77 -3.97
C GLU A 112 -13.02 -15.05 -3.92
N GLY A 113 -14.04 -15.18 -4.76
CA GLY A 113 -14.78 -16.42 -4.87
C GLY A 113 -15.92 -16.34 -5.88
N SER A 114 -16.71 -17.41 -5.90
CA SER A 114 -17.90 -17.50 -6.74
C SER A 114 -19.15 -17.34 -5.87
N ASN A 115 -19.89 -16.24 -6.08
CA ASN A 115 -21.22 -16.02 -5.49
C ASN A 115 -21.27 -16.13 -3.95
N TYR A 116 -20.38 -15.43 -3.24
CA TYR A 116 -20.42 -15.36 -1.78
C TYR A 116 -21.12 -14.08 -1.31
N ASN A 117 -21.65 -14.15 -0.10
CA ASN A 117 -22.24 -13.01 0.59
C ASN A 117 -21.47 -12.70 1.87
N LEU A 118 -21.45 -11.42 2.24
CA LEU A 118 -20.87 -10.98 3.51
C LEU A 118 -21.98 -10.76 4.54
N PRO A 119 -21.80 -11.21 5.80
CA PRO A 119 -20.65 -11.96 6.33
C PRO A 119 -20.57 -13.39 5.76
N LEU A 120 -19.34 -13.89 5.58
CA LEU A 120 -19.10 -15.24 5.08
C LEU A 120 -19.68 -16.28 6.02
N LYS A 121 -20.27 -17.34 5.44
CA LYS A 121 -20.74 -18.53 6.16
C LYS A 121 -19.69 -19.65 6.02
N GLU A 122 -19.78 -20.67 6.87
CA GLU A 122 -18.83 -21.81 6.86
C GLU A 122 -18.81 -22.57 5.52
N ASP A 123 -19.92 -22.54 4.77
CA ASP A 123 -20.10 -23.15 3.46
C ASP A 123 -19.75 -22.23 2.28
N SER A 124 -19.25 -21.02 2.55
CA SER A 124 -18.89 -20.07 1.50
C SER A 124 -17.55 -20.44 0.86
N TYR A 125 -17.59 -20.74 -0.44
CA TYR A 125 -16.38 -20.95 -1.26
C TYR A 125 -15.76 -19.60 -1.63
N ALA A 126 -14.99 -19.04 -0.70
CA ALA A 126 -14.25 -17.80 -0.89
C ALA A 126 -12.85 -17.87 -0.26
N GLU A 127 -11.87 -17.47 -1.03
CA GLU A 127 -10.48 -17.32 -0.61
C GLU A 127 -10.26 -15.93 0.00
N ILE A 128 -9.50 -15.86 1.09
CA ILE A 128 -9.25 -14.63 1.83
C ILE A 128 -7.75 -14.34 1.87
N ASP A 129 -7.34 -13.29 1.17
CA ASP A 129 -5.96 -12.83 1.13
C ASP A 129 -5.76 -11.62 2.06
N PRO A 130 -4.91 -11.73 3.10
CA PRO A 130 -4.49 -10.59 3.89
C PRO A 130 -3.44 -9.78 3.13
N ILE A 131 -3.79 -8.54 2.76
CA ILE A 131 -2.94 -7.69 1.92
C ILE A 131 -2.02 -6.82 2.76
N VAL A 132 -2.58 -6.09 3.73
CA VAL A 132 -1.79 -5.21 4.61
C VAL A 132 -2.45 -5.06 5.98
N LYS A 133 -1.64 -5.06 7.04
CA LYS A 133 -2.08 -4.89 8.43
C LYS A 133 -2.00 -3.42 8.87
N LYS A 134 -2.71 -3.07 9.95
CA LYS A 134 -2.71 -1.72 10.54
C LYS A 134 -3.08 -0.62 9.55
N VAL A 135 -4.20 -0.79 8.86
CA VAL A 135 -4.75 0.22 7.96
C VAL A 135 -5.24 1.42 8.78
N ASP A 136 -4.73 2.60 8.42
CA ASP A 136 -5.09 3.89 9.01
C ASP A 136 -6.19 4.58 8.18
N LEU A 137 -6.12 4.44 6.85
CA LEU A 137 -7.04 5.01 5.88
C LEU A 137 -7.29 4.02 4.75
N PHE A 138 -8.56 3.78 4.43
CA PHE A 138 -8.96 3.15 3.17
C PHE A 138 -10.25 3.83 2.72
N LYS A 139 -10.13 4.73 1.73
CA LYS A 139 -11.24 5.53 1.23
C LYS A 139 -11.24 5.52 -0.29
N ILE A 140 -12.44 5.57 -0.83
CA ILE A 140 -12.71 5.50 -2.26
C ILE A 140 -13.66 6.64 -2.60
N TYR A 141 -13.25 7.48 -3.53
CA TYR A 141 -14.00 8.63 -4.01
C TYR A 141 -14.34 8.43 -5.48
N ASN A 142 -15.62 8.51 -5.81
CA ASN A 142 -16.10 8.36 -7.18
C ASN A 142 -16.61 9.72 -7.71
N ASN A 143 -16.00 10.21 -8.79
CA ASN A 143 -16.49 11.33 -9.56
C ASN A 143 -17.20 10.83 -10.83
N LYS A 144 -18.52 10.71 -10.71
CA LYS A 144 -19.41 10.17 -11.75
C LYS A 144 -19.40 10.98 -13.06
N LYS A 145 -19.34 12.31 -12.99
CA LYS A 145 -19.38 13.16 -14.20
C LYS A 145 -18.18 12.94 -15.11
N LYS A 146 -17.08 12.46 -14.53
CA LYS A 146 -15.80 12.27 -15.23
C LYS A 146 -15.36 10.80 -15.26
N ASN A 147 -16.22 9.87 -14.81
CA ASN A 147 -15.91 8.44 -14.70
C ASN A 147 -14.56 8.18 -14.00
N LYS A 148 -14.30 8.88 -12.88
CA LYS A 148 -13.03 8.78 -12.14
C LYS A 148 -13.24 8.16 -10.78
N LEU A 149 -12.43 7.16 -10.45
CA LEU A 149 -12.37 6.53 -9.14
C LEU A 149 -11.01 6.82 -8.52
N LEU A 150 -10.97 7.52 -7.39
CA LEU A 150 -9.77 7.79 -6.61
C LEU A 150 -9.76 6.92 -5.36
N ILE A 151 -8.72 6.12 -5.20
CA ILE A 151 -8.53 5.26 -4.04
C ILE A 151 -7.41 5.89 -3.19
N LEU A 152 -7.64 6.01 -1.89
CA LEU A 152 -6.66 6.43 -0.89
C LEU A 152 -6.42 5.28 0.10
N LEU A 153 -5.15 4.93 0.31
CA LEU A 153 -4.71 3.91 1.25
C LEU A 153 -3.58 4.45 2.13
N GLN A 154 -3.70 4.26 3.43
CA GLN A 154 -2.67 4.55 4.43
C GLN A 154 -2.62 3.44 5.46
N TYR A 155 -1.42 3.07 5.91
CA TYR A 155 -1.21 2.01 6.89
C TYR A 155 0.14 2.19 7.59
N ASP A 156 0.24 1.65 8.80
CA ASP A 156 1.47 1.61 9.63
C ASP A 156 2.23 2.96 9.65
N GLY A 157 1.50 4.08 9.69
CA GLY A 157 2.07 5.43 9.75
C GLY A 157 2.77 5.92 8.47
N ARG A 158 2.65 5.21 7.35
CA ARG A 158 3.22 5.61 6.06
C ARG A 158 2.48 6.80 5.43
N PRO A 159 3.08 7.52 4.47
CA PRO A 159 2.37 8.55 3.73
C PRO A 159 1.16 7.97 2.98
N VAL A 160 0.12 8.78 2.84
CA VAL A 160 -1.09 8.42 2.09
C VAL A 160 -0.70 8.15 0.64
N GLN A 161 -1.12 7.01 0.13
CA GLN A 161 -0.95 6.65 -1.25
C GLN A 161 -2.27 6.71 -1.97
N SER A 162 -2.21 7.15 -3.22
CA SER A 162 -3.39 7.30 -4.05
C SER A 162 -3.15 6.85 -5.46
N PHE A 163 -4.14 6.19 -6.05
CA PHE A 163 -4.19 5.98 -7.48
C PHE A 163 -5.60 6.24 -7.98
N MET A 164 -5.70 6.59 -9.26
CA MET A 164 -6.95 6.96 -9.89
C MET A 164 -7.16 6.10 -11.13
N ILE A 165 -8.38 5.61 -11.27
CA ILE A 165 -8.85 4.93 -12.48
C ILE A 165 -9.82 5.86 -13.17
N GLN A 166 -9.73 5.95 -14.50
CA GLN A 166 -10.58 6.81 -15.32
C GLN A 166 -11.27 5.98 -16.40
N ASN A 167 -12.32 6.56 -16.99
CA ASN A 167 -13.08 5.97 -18.11
C ASN A 167 -13.80 4.65 -17.76
N ARG A 168 -14.38 4.55 -16.55
CA ARG A 168 -15.21 3.40 -16.13
C ARG A 168 -16.58 3.82 -15.59
N THR A 169 -17.62 3.09 -15.96
CA THR A 169 -18.99 3.29 -15.46
C THR A 169 -19.15 2.51 -14.16
N ILE A 170 -19.65 3.15 -13.10
CA ILE A 170 -19.81 2.53 -11.78
C ILE A 170 -21.28 2.65 -11.37
N MET A 171 -21.98 1.51 -11.30
CA MET A 171 -23.36 1.43 -10.80
C MET A 171 -23.40 1.58 -9.28
N LEU A 172 -24.29 2.43 -8.74
CA LEU A 172 -24.47 2.59 -7.29
C LEU A 172 -25.73 1.89 -6.77
N THR A 173 -25.72 1.59 -5.46
CA THR A 173 -26.92 1.13 -4.74
C THR A 173 -27.96 2.25 -4.60
N LYS A 174 -29.26 1.88 -4.51
CA LYS A 174 -30.39 2.83 -4.35
C LYS A 174 -30.20 3.79 -3.16
N GLU A 175 -29.56 3.32 -2.09
CA GLU A 175 -29.29 4.12 -0.88
C GLU A 175 -28.24 5.21 -1.11
N GLU A 176 -27.28 4.99 -1.99
CA GLU A 176 -26.25 5.98 -2.32
C GLU A 176 -26.75 7.01 -3.34
N LEU A 177 -27.74 6.64 -4.17
CA LEU A 177 -28.48 7.58 -5.01
C LEU A 177 -29.35 8.54 -4.19
N ALA A 178 -29.80 8.11 -3.01
CA ALA A 178 -30.61 8.92 -2.11
C ALA A 178 -29.81 9.94 -1.27
N ARG A 179 -28.46 9.85 -1.25
CA ARG A 179 -27.63 10.79 -0.48
C ARG A 179 -27.51 12.12 -1.23
N LYS A 180 -28.04 13.18 -0.63
CA LYS A 180 -27.86 14.55 -1.14
C LYS A 180 -26.37 14.87 -1.23
N PRO A 181 -25.92 15.53 -2.31
CA PRO A 181 -24.53 15.98 -2.41
C PRO A 181 -24.20 16.84 -1.18
N VAL A 182 -23.02 16.61 -0.61
CA VAL A 182 -22.51 17.44 0.49
C VAL A 182 -22.42 18.87 -0.03
N ASP A 183 -23.11 19.78 0.65
CA ASP A 183 -23.11 21.20 0.33
C ASP A 183 -21.71 21.77 0.58
N MET A 184 -20.91 21.81 -0.49
CA MET A 184 -19.53 22.32 -0.47
C MET A 184 -19.47 23.83 -0.18
N SER A 185 -20.59 24.56 -0.24
CA SER A 185 -20.64 25.98 0.16
C SER A 185 -20.48 26.18 1.67
N LYS A 186 -20.73 25.13 2.46
CA LYS A 186 -20.60 25.12 3.93
C LYS A 186 -19.29 24.50 4.42
N ALA A 187 -18.50 23.93 3.52
CA ALA A 187 -17.21 23.35 3.87
C ALA A 187 -16.20 24.49 4.17
N LYS A 188 -15.76 24.60 5.42
CA LYS A 188 -14.65 25.47 5.78
C LYS A 188 -13.34 24.81 5.35
N PHE A 189 -12.77 25.28 4.25
CA PHE A 189 -11.41 24.90 3.86
C PHE A 189 -10.43 25.64 4.76
N LEU A 190 -9.53 24.92 5.42
CA LEU A 190 -8.47 25.50 6.24
C LEU A 190 -7.15 25.41 5.46
N ASP A 191 -6.30 26.43 5.60
CA ASP A 191 -4.92 26.37 5.12
C ASP A 191 -4.04 25.51 6.04
N THR A 192 -2.78 25.32 5.65
CA THR A 192 -1.79 24.55 6.40
C THR A 192 -1.45 25.15 7.78
N SER A 193 -1.93 26.36 8.08
CA SER A 193 -1.82 27.02 9.38
C SER A 193 -3.13 26.96 10.20
N GLY A 194 -4.17 26.28 9.68
CA GLY A 194 -5.46 26.15 10.33
C GLY A 194 -6.39 27.36 10.17
N LYS A 195 -6.10 28.29 9.23
CA LYS A 195 -6.94 29.46 8.98
C LYS A 195 -7.93 29.22 7.84
N PRO A 196 -9.17 29.72 7.92
CA PRO A 196 -10.18 29.54 6.87
C PRO A 196 -9.79 30.25 5.57
N ILE A 197 -9.75 29.48 4.48
CA ILE A 197 -9.54 29.95 3.12
C ILE A 197 -10.91 30.39 2.56
N LYS A 198 -11.03 31.66 2.16
CA LYS A 198 -12.21 32.12 1.42
C LYS A 198 -12.16 31.56 -0.01
N SER A 199 -13.17 30.78 -0.37
CA SER A 199 -13.43 30.38 -1.76
C SER A 199 -13.67 31.63 -2.61
N LYS A 200 -12.73 32.01 -3.47
CA LYS A 200 -13.01 32.99 -4.53
C LYS A 200 -13.86 32.30 -5.59
N ASN A 201 -15.11 32.70 -5.67
CA ASN A 201 -15.98 32.38 -6.80
C ASN A 201 -15.49 33.22 -7.98
N THR A 202 -14.91 32.58 -9.00
CA THR A 202 -14.71 33.19 -10.31
C THR A 202 -15.45 32.33 -11.32
N ASP A 203 -16.71 32.69 -11.53
CA ASP A 203 -17.32 32.58 -12.84
C ASP A 203 -16.48 33.42 -13.80
N THR A 204 -15.76 32.76 -14.70
CA THR A 204 -15.25 33.40 -15.91
C THR A 204 -15.40 32.39 -17.03
N VAL A 205 -16.58 32.44 -17.64
CA VAL A 205 -16.83 32.04 -19.01
C VAL A 205 -15.80 32.76 -19.89
N LEU A 206 -15.12 32.04 -20.77
CA LEU A 206 -14.65 32.47 -22.11
C LEU A 206 -13.91 31.31 -22.79
N PHE A 207 -14.52 30.86 -23.90
CA PHE A 207 -14.06 30.00 -25.02
C PHE A 207 -13.13 28.81 -24.76
#